data_AF-A0A3A4K6Y7-F1
#
_entry.id   AF-A0A3A4K6Y7-F1
#
_cell.length_a   1.000
_cell.length_b   1.000
_cell.length_c   1.000
_cell.angle_alpha   90.00
_cell.angle_beta   90.00
_cell.angle_gamma   90.00
#
_symmetry.space_group_name_H-M   'P 1'
#
loop_
_entity.id
_entity.type
_entity.pdbx_description
1 polymer ?
#
loop_
_entity_poly.entity_id
_entity_poly.type
_entity_poly.pdbx_seq_one_letter_code
_entity_poly.pdbx_strand_id
1 'polypeptide(L)'
;MFFTGCEAEDSTSNGAADGDQSAAEGDQVVTDGDDDGRATDGDESGEEPTDGDRPVDGDVDGDVVDGELADGDRPDGDTIDGDNSDGDTTDGDTTDGDSPDGDIEADVDEDADSSACLEIPAPDPVPLECLEGVWPPGRTESTRVNGYNDDYMYSSDDSFKIGIREDWGATIIFFGEKSLLGWPGVNNTNVIDGNDTGREVQIALYDPDRSAQGCAWNASCRSNPGAACPLSIRYLGWNPVQGGNRCNLGSGVESVTMADGVLDAQVRPYHWNPDWEAQSCSSDSCGVSGANRLQSEVQYNQRLRFVGSHVVEVQMEVINLSEVSHAVTLQEFPTLYATWGDGNTPDLRVIMDSEGNQIPIDQPANDGFFWKEFDSPGGWAALQNTERNYGVGIYYENRLRGYQGWQKYGVFNNIRSRFHFGLAAHGTVRARAYLMLGSYATISGLAAELDATLPPFGALDSPLGDATVSGSFSFHGWVLDNKGVSSVRLLIDGAPVAAPSLDQNRPDVCLFYPGYAQCDRVGFAGSASLAEISACPHWLEVEATDGDGNTRIVARKRIFVN
;
A
#
# COMPACT_ATOMS: atom_id res chain seq x y z
N MET A 1 -34.04 43.78 -4.79
CA MET A 1 -35.20 44.20 -3.97
C MET A 1 -34.72 44.11 -2.52
N PHE A 2 -34.44 45.26 -1.94
CA PHE A 2 -33.83 45.46 -0.61
C PHE A 2 -34.93 45.66 0.45
N PHE A 3 -34.75 45.14 1.66
CA PHE A 3 -35.19 45.69 2.97
C PHE A 3 -34.34 44.95 4.04
N THR A 4 -33.33 45.51 4.72
CA THR A 4 -33.22 46.57 5.77
C THR A 4 -33.74 46.20 7.17
N GLY A 5 -32.89 46.46 8.18
CA GLY A 5 -33.19 46.68 9.61
C GLY A 5 -32.13 46.02 10.52
N CYS A 6 -31.02 46.66 10.97
CA CYS A 6 -30.87 47.73 12.00
C CYS A 6 -31.61 47.40 13.30
N GLU A 7 -31.11 47.58 14.53
CA GLU A 7 -29.87 48.04 15.19
C GLU A 7 -30.08 47.71 16.70
N ALA A 8 -29.05 47.29 17.46
CA ALA A 8 -28.42 48.00 18.61
C ALA A 8 -29.33 48.18 19.88
N GLU A 9 -28.98 48.04 21.16
CA GLU A 9 -27.77 48.21 22.01
C GLU A 9 -28.02 47.48 23.36
N ASP A 10 -27.06 46.75 23.95
CA ASP A 10 -26.00 47.13 24.92
C ASP A 10 -26.35 46.94 26.41
N SER A 11 -25.55 46.15 27.13
CA SER A 11 -24.96 46.50 28.45
C SER A 11 -24.10 45.37 29.06
N THR A 12 -22.78 45.55 28.92
CA THR A 12 -21.72 45.47 29.96
C THR A 12 -21.49 44.21 30.82
N SER A 13 -20.34 43.56 30.53
CA SER A 13 -19.12 43.43 31.37
C SER A 13 -18.66 42.04 31.85
N ASN A 14 -17.34 41.87 31.72
CA ASN A 14 -16.40 40.91 32.32
C ASN A 14 -16.23 39.52 31.72
N GLY A 15 -15.39 39.46 30.68
CA GLY A 15 -14.05 38.86 30.73
C GLY A 15 -13.89 37.39 31.10
N ALA A 16 -13.57 36.54 30.11
CA ALA A 16 -12.46 35.59 30.10
C ALA A 16 -12.51 34.80 28.77
N ALA A 17 -11.36 34.33 28.31
CA ALA A 17 -11.17 33.61 27.06
C ALA A 17 -11.84 32.23 27.09
N ASP A 18 -12.55 31.86 26.01
CA ASP A 18 -12.94 30.48 25.74
C ASP A 18 -12.25 30.00 24.46
N GLY A 19 -11.37 29.02 24.65
CA GLY A 19 -10.77 28.21 23.62
C GLY A 19 -11.74 27.13 23.17
N ASP A 20 -11.75 26.91 21.87
CA ASP A 20 -12.38 25.79 21.20
C ASP A 20 -11.61 24.50 21.57
N GLN A 21 -12.25 23.61 22.32
CA GLN A 21 -11.75 22.25 22.60
C GLN A 21 -12.84 21.25 22.23
N SER A 22 -12.70 20.65 21.05
CA SER A 22 -13.42 19.46 20.62
C SER A 22 -12.96 18.26 21.45
N ALA A 23 -13.93 17.60 22.07
CA ALA A 23 -13.75 16.55 23.07
C ALA A 23 -13.05 15.29 22.53
N ALA A 24 -12.08 14.82 23.31
CA ALA A 24 -11.48 13.50 23.21
C ALA A 24 -12.46 12.45 23.76
N GLU A 25 -12.73 11.38 23.00
CA GLU A 25 -13.48 10.21 23.47
C GLU A 25 -12.53 9.30 24.25
N GLY A 26 -12.67 9.34 25.58
CA GLY A 26 -12.09 8.35 26.49
C GLY A 26 -13.04 7.18 26.66
N ASP A 27 -12.56 5.98 26.32
CA ASP A 27 -13.19 4.70 26.62
C ASP A 27 -13.26 4.52 28.15
N GLN A 28 -14.48 4.36 28.67
CA GLN A 28 -14.76 4.35 30.11
C GLN A 28 -14.57 2.95 30.70
N VAL A 29 -13.46 2.78 31.42
CA VAL A 29 -13.28 1.76 32.45
C VAL A 29 -14.15 2.11 33.65
N VAL A 30 -15.11 1.24 33.98
CA VAL A 30 -15.89 1.34 35.23
C VAL A 30 -15.05 0.73 36.36
N THR A 31 -14.72 1.55 37.36
CA THR A 31 -14.05 1.14 38.60
C THR A 31 -15.03 0.48 39.59
N ASP A 32 -14.51 -0.51 40.32
CA ASP A 32 -15.18 -1.29 41.37
C ASP A 32 -15.85 -0.46 42.47
N GLY A 33 -16.98 -0.99 42.95
CA GLY A 33 -17.57 -0.63 44.23
C GLY A 33 -17.78 -1.89 45.07
N ASP A 34 -17.16 -1.91 46.26
CA ASP A 34 -17.34 -2.90 47.31
C ASP A 34 -18.83 -3.10 47.67
N ASP A 35 -19.29 -4.35 47.77
CA ASP A 35 -20.28 -4.72 48.79
C ASP A 35 -20.23 -6.22 49.14
N ASP A 36 -20.41 -6.47 50.43
CA ASP A 36 -20.16 -7.73 51.13
C ASP A 36 -21.25 -8.79 50.86
N GLY A 37 -20.85 -10.03 50.52
CA GLY A 37 -21.81 -11.10 50.22
C GLY A 37 -21.26 -12.50 50.34
N ARG A 38 -21.08 -12.97 51.57
CA ARG A 38 -20.74 -14.36 51.95
C ARG A 38 -21.75 -15.38 51.38
N ALA A 39 -21.27 -16.33 50.58
CA ALA A 39 -21.89 -17.65 50.40
C ALA A 39 -20.85 -18.72 50.11
N THR A 40 -21.04 -19.87 50.76
CA THR A 40 -20.14 -21.01 50.90
C THR A 40 -20.38 -22.11 49.86
N ASP A 41 -19.30 -22.86 49.60
CA ASP A 41 -19.19 -24.27 49.18
C ASP A 41 -19.64 -24.69 47.77
N GLY A 42 -18.72 -25.39 47.07
CA GLY A 42 -18.98 -26.10 45.82
C GLY A 42 -17.69 -26.58 45.15
N ASP A 43 -17.05 -27.57 45.76
CA ASP A 43 -15.91 -28.35 45.24
C ASP A 43 -16.37 -29.15 43.99
N GLU A 44 -15.78 -28.90 42.82
CA GLU A 44 -15.80 -29.84 41.70
C GLU A 44 -14.49 -29.75 40.90
N SER A 45 -13.68 -30.79 41.08
CA SER A 45 -12.50 -31.16 40.31
C SER A 45 -12.84 -31.48 38.85
N GLY A 46 -12.07 -30.95 37.90
CA GLY A 46 -12.19 -31.26 36.48
C GLY A 46 -10.91 -30.96 35.69
N GLU A 47 -9.95 -31.87 35.79
CA GLU A 47 -9.00 -32.35 34.76
C GLU A 47 -8.42 -31.36 33.73
N GLU A 48 -7.13 -31.05 33.90
CA GLU A 48 -6.23 -30.53 32.85
C GLU A 48 -5.81 -31.64 31.87
N PRO A 49 -5.76 -31.39 30.54
CA PRO A 49 -5.02 -32.27 29.64
C PRO A 49 -3.55 -31.87 29.60
N THR A 50 -2.71 -32.78 30.09
CA THR A 50 -1.25 -32.76 29.97
C THR A 50 -0.81 -32.86 28.51
N ASP A 51 0.05 -31.95 28.08
CA ASP A 51 0.76 -32.03 26.80
C ASP A 51 1.65 -33.27 26.74
N GLY A 52 1.47 -34.05 25.68
CA GLY A 52 2.19 -35.28 25.42
C GLY A 52 3.61 -35.03 24.92
N ASP A 53 4.54 -35.72 25.56
CA ASP A 53 5.93 -35.93 25.16
C ASP A 53 6.08 -36.25 23.67
N ARG A 54 6.96 -35.52 22.98
CA ARG A 54 7.55 -35.95 21.70
C ARG A 54 8.85 -36.73 21.99
N PRO A 55 9.03 -37.93 21.44
CA PRO A 55 10.27 -38.67 21.63
C PRO A 55 11.41 -38.08 20.80
N VAL A 56 12.58 -38.06 21.42
CA VAL A 56 13.89 -37.79 20.84
C VAL A 56 14.42 -39.10 20.27
N ASP A 57 14.73 -39.14 18.98
CA ASP A 57 15.61 -40.12 18.32
C ASP A 57 16.32 -39.33 17.22
N GLY A 58 17.64 -39.34 17.01
CA GLY A 58 18.66 -40.30 17.36
C GLY A 58 19.52 -40.49 16.10
N ASP A 59 20.76 -40.03 16.12
CA ASP A 59 21.74 -40.18 15.04
C ASP A 59 21.94 -41.65 14.63
N VAL A 60 21.98 -41.93 13.32
CA VAL A 60 22.63 -43.12 12.77
C VAL A 60 23.37 -42.79 11.47
N ASP A 61 24.69 -42.95 11.53
CA ASP A 61 25.66 -42.96 10.43
C ASP A 61 25.61 -44.27 9.62
N GLY A 62 25.89 -44.16 8.31
CA GLY A 62 26.61 -45.17 7.48
C GLY A 62 25.80 -46.32 6.86
N ASP A 63 25.65 -46.37 5.53
CA ASP A 63 26.65 -47.01 4.64
C ASP A 63 26.23 -46.99 3.16
N VAL A 64 27.26 -46.84 2.31
CA VAL A 64 27.25 -46.82 0.85
C VAL A 64 27.32 -48.24 0.29
N VAL A 65 26.55 -48.59 -0.76
CA VAL A 65 27.00 -49.56 -1.79
C VAL A 65 26.39 -49.29 -3.17
N ASP A 66 27.27 -49.35 -4.17
CA ASP A 66 27.14 -49.27 -5.63
C ASP A 66 26.14 -50.20 -6.33
N GLY A 67 25.76 -49.79 -7.56
CA GLY A 67 25.18 -50.67 -8.58
C GLY A 67 25.14 -50.03 -9.98
N GLU A 68 26.27 -50.09 -10.69
CA GLU A 68 26.46 -49.67 -12.09
C GLU A 68 25.91 -50.67 -13.15
N LEU A 69 25.29 -50.09 -14.19
CA LEU A 69 25.47 -50.28 -15.66
C LEU A 69 24.91 -51.44 -16.51
N ALA A 70 24.64 -51.02 -17.77
CA ALA A 70 24.56 -51.66 -19.10
C ALA A 70 23.15 -51.88 -19.71
N ASP A 71 22.83 -51.63 -20.99
CA ASP A 71 23.51 -51.03 -22.17
C ASP A 71 22.44 -50.85 -23.28
N GLY A 72 22.69 -49.99 -24.30
CA GLY A 72 21.83 -49.90 -25.49
C GLY A 72 22.15 -48.83 -26.55
N ASP A 73 23.33 -48.96 -27.18
CA ASP A 73 23.79 -48.58 -28.54
C ASP A 73 23.17 -47.48 -29.44
N ARG A 74 24.11 -46.70 -30.04
CA ARG A 74 24.01 -45.84 -31.25
C ARG A 74 24.17 -46.65 -32.56
N PRO A 75 24.10 -46.02 -33.76
CA PRO A 75 25.36 -45.60 -34.40
C PRO A 75 25.34 -44.25 -35.15
N ASP A 76 26.57 -43.87 -35.55
CA ASP A 76 27.12 -42.56 -35.92
C ASP A 76 27.03 -42.14 -37.40
N GLY A 77 27.40 -40.88 -37.67
CA GLY A 77 28.13 -40.43 -38.87
C GLY A 77 27.89 -38.96 -39.22
N ASP A 78 28.82 -38.14 -39.68
CA ASP A 78 30.28 -38.08 -39.68
C ASP A 78 30.65 -36.62 -40.09
N THR A 79 31.86 -36.20 -39.79
CA THR A 79 32.45 -34.83 -39.86
C THR A 79 33.01 -34.50 -41.28
N ILE A 80 33.23 -33.25 -41.78
CA ILE A 80 34.40 -32.33 -41.63
C ILE A 80 34.24 -31.13 -42.64
N ASP A 81 34.85 -29.99 -42.29
CA ASP A 81 35.14 -28.73 -43.00
C ASP A 81 35.87 -28.76 -44.38
N GLY A 82 35.85 -27.63 -45.12
CA GLY A 82 36.71 -27.39 -46.30
C GLY A 82 36.68 -25.97 -46.88
N ASP A 83 37.78 -25.26 -46.61
CA ASP A 83 38.35 -23.94 -46.97
C ASP A 83 38.32 -23.39 -48.44
N ASN A 84 38.60 -22.07 -48.52
CA ASN A 84 39.30 -21.25 -49.56
C ASN A 84 38.60 -20.52 -50.74
N SER A 85 38.67 -19.17 -50.66
CA SER A 85 39.35 -18.15 -51.54
C SER A 85 39.02 -18.11 -53.06
N ASP A 86 39.04 -17.00 -53.84
CA ASP A 86 39.89 -15.80 -53.99
C ASP A 86 39.04 -14.64 -54.61
N GLY A 87 39.29 -13.36 -54.29
CA GLY A 87 40.05 -12.40 -55.13
C GLY A 87 39.10 -11.47 -55.93
N ASP A 88 39.39 -10.26 -56.35
CA ASP A 88 40.44 -9.26 -56.17
C ASP A 88 39.84 -7.93 -56.72
N THR A 89 40.37 -6.83 -56.22
CA THR A 89 40.21 -5.40 -56.49
C THR A 89 39.95 -4.90 -57.94
N THR A 90 39.31 -3.73 -58.08
CA THR A 90 40.00 -2.46 -58.46
C THR A 90 39.06 -1.26 -58.66
N ASP A 91 39.60 -0.10 -58.26
CA ASP A 91 39.09 1.27 -58.34
C ASP A 91 39.00 1.87 -59.76
N GLY A 92 38.15 2.91 -59.88
CA GLY A 92 38.51 4.18 -60.50
C GLY A 92 38.35 4.33 -62.02
N ASP A 93 37.49 5.25 -62.47
CA ASP A 93 37.88 6.56 -63.01
C ASP A 93 36.72 7.19 -63.83
N THR A 94 36.67 8.51 -63.71
CA THR A 94 35.84 9.52 -64.35
C THR A 94 35.98 9.60 -65.88
N THR A 95 34.91 10.03 -66.58
CA THR A 95 34.88 11.28 -67.41
C THR A 95 33.59 11.43 -68.23
N ASP A 96 33.07 12.66 -68.17
CA ASP A 96 32.50 13.52 -69.22
C ASP A 96 31.37 13.06 -70.17
N GLY A 97 30.21 13.71 -69.98
CA GLY A 97 29.68 14.67 -70.97
C GLY A 97 28.84 14.13 -72.12
N ASP A 98 27.52 14.33 -72.04
CA ASP A 98 26.77 14.97 -73.14
C ASP A 98 25.36 15.35 -72.69
N SER A 99 24.99 16.60 -72.97
CA SER A 99 23.62 17.12 -72.92
C SER A 99 22.84 16.61 -74.14
N PRO A 100 21.50 16.55 -74.09
CA PRO A 100 20.81 17.59 -74.85
C PRO A 100 19.59 18.20 -74.15
N ASP A 101 19.36 19.43 -74.58
CA ASP A 101 18.29 20.36 -74.23
C ASP A 101 16.88 19.77 -74.30
N GLY A 102 16.02 20.27 -73.40
CA GLY A 102 14.58 20.06 -73.42
C GLY A 102 13.89 20.98 -72.42
N ASP A 103 13.51 22.16 -72.88
CA ASP A 103 12.70 23.16 -72.18
C ASP A 103 11.40 22.53 -71.62
N ILE A 104 11.17 22.59 -70.31
CA ILE A 104 9.83 22.57 -69.72
C ILE A 104 9.80 23.56 -68.55
N GLU A 105 9.10 24.67 -68.82
CA GLU A 105 8.29 25.52 -67.95
C GLU A 105 8.61 25.52 -66.44
N ALA A 106 8.95 26.71 -65.94
CA ALA A 106 8.91 27.03 -64.54
C ALA A 106 7.46 27.01 -64.05
N ASP A 107 7.00 25.86 -63.57
CA ASP A 107 5.94 25.81 -62.57
C ASP A 107 6.59 26.24 -61.25
N VAL A 108 6.54 27.55 -60.99
CA VAL A 108 6.59 28.05 -59.63
C VAL A 108 5.33 27.49 -58.96
N ASP A 109 5.47 26.39 -58.23
CA ASP A 109 4.49 25.99 -57.23
C ASP A 109 4.38 27.14 -56.22
N GLU A 110 3.46 28.06 -56.49
CA GLU A 110 2.96 29.06 -55.54
C GLU A 110 1.94 28.44 -54.56
N ASP A 111 1.90 27.10 -54.45
CA ASP A 111 1.15 26.37 -53.42
C ASP A 111 2.08 25.80 -52.33
N ALA A 112 3.01 26.64 -51.83
CA ALA A 112 3.48 26.49 -50.46
C ALA A 112 2.35 26.90 -49.52
N ASP A 113 1.26 26.12 -49.52
CA ASP A 113 0.17 26.27 -48.57
C ASP A 113 0.72 26.02 -47.16
N SER A 114 0.23 26.88 -46.29
CA SER A 114 0.48 27.08 -44.88
C SER A 114 0.75 25.82 -44.02
N SER A 115 1.67 25.98 -43.05
CA SER A 115 1.64 25.32 -41.75
C SER A 115 1.50 23.79 -41.71
N ALA A 116 2.50 23.03 -42.16
CA ALA A 116 2.61 21.63 -41.74
C ALA A 116 3.00 21.59 -40.26
N CYS A 117 2.02 21.48 -39.37
CA CYS A 117 2.26 21.23 -37.96
C CYS A 117 3.12 19.97 -37.78
N LEU A 118 4.05 20.02 -36.83
CA LEU A 118 4.75 18.80 -36.42
C LEU A 118 3.72 17.87 -35.76
N GLU A 119 3.63 16.63 -36.25
CA GLU A 119 2.91 15.61 -35.51
C GLU A 119 3.64 15.35 -34.20
N ILE A 120 2.94 15.56 -33.09
CA ILE A 120 3.40 15.12 -31.77
C ILE A 120 2.64 13.85 -31.37
N PRO A 121 3.33 12.82 -30.87
CA PRO A 121 2.67 11.60 -30.41
C PRO A 121 1.82 11.90 -29.18
N ALA A 122 0.83 11.04 -28.95
CA ALA A 122 0.15 10.99 -27.66
C ALA A 122 1.20 10.69 -26.58
N PRO A 123 1.22 11.44 -25.47
CA PRO A 123 2.18 11.22 -24.40
C PRO A 123 1.88 9.91 -23.66
N ASP A 124 2.93 9.26 -23.16
CA ASP A 124 2.75 8.20 -22.18
C ASP A 124 2.04 8.75 -20.93
N PRO A 125 1.11 7.99 -20.33
CA PRO A 125 0.49 8.39 -19.07
C PRO A 125 1.55 8.63 -18.00
N VAL A 126 1.38 9.72 -17.24
CA VAL A 126 2.22 9.94 -16.05
C VAL A 126 1.80 8.93 -14.98
N PRO A 127 2.71 8.08 -14.46
CA PRO A 127 2.38 7.15 -13.40
C PRO A 127 1.93 7.87 -12.12
N LEU A 128 1.02 7.27 -11.35
CA LEU A 128 0.59 7.84 -10.06
C LEU A 128 1.56 7.49 -8.92
N GLU A 129 2.44 6.53 -9.14
CA GLU A 129 3.53 6.18 -8.25
C GLU A 129 4.50 7.35 -8.13
N CYS A 130 4.88 7.70 -6.91
CA CYS A 130 5.79 8.83 -6.63
C CYS A 130 7.26 8.49 -6.93
N LEU A 131 7.65 7.22 -6.76
CA LEU A 131 9.02 6.76 -6.96
C LEU A 131 9.13 5.85 -8.18
N GLU A 132 10.28 5.87 -8.83
CA GLU A 132 10.63 4.86 -9.82
C GLU A 132 10.97 3.53 -9.13
N GLY A 133 10.73 2.41 -9.83
CA GLY A 133 11.19 1.11 -9.35
C GLY A 133 12.69 0.98 -9.51
N VAL A 134 13.32 0.08 -8.75
CA VAL A 134 14.75 -0.17 -8.91
C VAL A 134 15.02 -0.93 -10.21
N TRP A 135 15.98 -0.44 -11.01
CA TRP A 135 16.45 -1.11 -12.23
C TRP A 135 17.96 -1.41 -12.17
N PRO A 136 18.42 -2.62 -12.57
CA PRO A 136 17.61 -3.78 -12.95
C PRO A 136 16.82 -4.34 -11.75
N PRO A 137 15.66 -5.00 -11.99
CA PRO A 137 14.89 -5.61 -10.93
C PRO A 137 15.67 -6.77 -10.30
N GLY A 138 15.46 -6.99 -9.01
CA GLY A 138 15.97 -8.19 -8.35
C GLY A 138 15.25 -9.44 -8.86
N ARG A 139 15.86 -10.60 -8.59
CA ARG A 139 15.26 -11.90 -8.95
C ARG A 139 14.02 -12.19 -8.12
N THR A 140 13.25 -13.17 -8.56
CA THR A 140 12.10 -13.71 -7.84
C THR A 140 12.31 -15.18 -7.49
N GLU A 141 11.54 -15.68 -6.54
CA GLU A 141 11.60 -17.07 -6.07
C GLU A 141 10.22 -17.51 -5.59
N SER A 142 9.73 -18.65 -6.07
CA SER A 142 8.54 -19.30 -5.53
C SER A 142 8.94 -20.59 -4.82
N THR A 143 8.35 -20.85 -3.66
CA THR A 143 8.66 -22.04 -2.85
C THR A 143 7.39 -22.73 -2.40
N ARG A 144 7.48 -24.04 -2.17
CA ARG A 144 6.41 -24.80 -1.53
C ARG A 144 6.94 -25.56 -0.32
N VAL A 145 6.66 -25.05 0.88
CA VAL A 145 7.20 -25.57 2.14
C VAL A 145 6.05 -25.80 3.13
N ASN A 146 6.02 -26.98 3.77
CA ASN A 146 4.98 -27.35 4.74
C ASN A 146 3.53 -27.19 4.23
N GLY A 147 3.33 -27.29 2.92
CA GLY A 147 2.03 -27.15 2.27
C GLY A 147 1.65 -25.72 1.87
N TYR A 148 2.48 -24.73 2.21
CA TYR A 148 2.30 -23.33 1.82
C TYR A 148 3.05 -22.98 0.56
N ASN A 149 2.46 -22.13 -0.27
CA ASN A 149 3.07 -21.51 -1.44
C ASN A 149 3.47 -20.08 -1.07
N ASP A 150 4.77 -19.83 -1.12
CA ASP A 150 5.35 -18.53 -0.77
C ASP A 150 6.12 -17.97 -1.97
N ASP A 151 5.92 -16.69 -2.26
CA ASP A 151 6.55 -15.95 -3.35
C ASP A 151 7.40 -14.81 -2.82
N TYR A 152 8.63 -14.73 -3.30
CA TYR A 152 9.64 -13.78 -2.83
C TYR A 152 10.18 -12.92 -3.96
N MET A 153 10.41 -11.66 -3.64
CA MET A 153 11.19 -10.73 -4.44
C MET A 153 12.46 -10.36 -3.71
N TYR A 154 13.56 -10.21 -4.44
CA TYR A 154 14.84 -9.78 -3.91
C TYR A 154 15.11 -8.32 -4.27
N SER A 155 15.90 -7.64 -3.44
CA SER A 155 16.48 -6.35 -3.82
C SER A 155 17.41 -6.53 -5.05
N SER A 156 17.68 -5.45 -5.78
CA SER A 156 18.52 -5.50 -6.99
C SER A 156 19.97 -5.94 -6.72
N ASP A 157 20.49 -5.64 -5.53
CA ASP A 157 21.79 -6.11 -5.04
C ASP A 157 21.71 -7.50 -4.37
N ASP A 158 20.53 -8.12 -4.39
CA ASP A 158 20.23 -9.43 -3.83
C ASP A 158 20.57 -9.52 -2.32
N SER A 159 20.66 -8.40 -1.59
CA SER A 159 20.99 -8.38 -0.16
C SER A 159 19.79 -8.68 0.74
N PHE A 160 18.59 -8.27 0.32
CA PHE A 160 17.36 -8.42 1.08
C PHE A 160 16.29 -9.10 0.23
N LYS A 161 15.27 -9.63 0.90
CA LYS A 161 14.06 -10.12 0.23
C LYS A 161 12.81 -9.84 1.03
N ILE A 162 11.70 -9.68 0.33
CA ILE A 162 10.35 -9.63 0.87
C ILE A 162 9.57 -10.82 0.31
N GLY A 163 8.65 -11.41 1.08
CA GLY A 163 7.86 -12.54 0.63
C GLY A 163 6.43 -12.52 1.13
N ILE A 164 5.53 -13.04 0.29
CA ILE A 164 4.12 -13.25 0.60
C ILE A 164 3.79 -14.74 0.72
N ARG A 165 2.65 -15.06 1.33
CA ARG A 165 2.07 -16.41 1.33
C ARG A 165 0.71 -16.42 0.64
N GLU A 166 0.59 -17.17 -0.46
CA GLU A 166 -0.67 -17.24 -1.23
C GLU A 166 -1.81 -17.85 -0.42
N ASP A 167 -1.50 -18.86 0.39
CA ASP A 167 -2.50 -19.57 1.20
C ASP A 167 -3.09 -18.71 2.33
N TRP A 168 -2.48 -17.56 2.63
CA TRP A 168 -2.88 -16.58 3.64
C TRP A 168 -3.14 -15.22 3.00
N GLY A 169 -3.85 -15.22 1.86
CA GLY A 169 -4.31 -14.00 1.19
C GLY A 169 -3.18 -13.09 0.75
N ALA A 170 -2.06 -13.65 0.30
CA ALA A 170 -0.87 -12.89 -0.12
C ALA A 170 -0.38 -11.88 0.93
N THR A 171 -0.59 -12.16 2.23
CA THR A 171 -0.01 -11.36 3.30
C THR A 171 1.52 -11.43 3.24
N ILE A 172 2.18 -10.35 3.65
CA ILE A 172 3.64 -10.33 3.72
C ILE A 172 4.04 -11.15 4.95
N ILE A 173 4.70 -12.27 4.74
CA ILE A 173 5.16 -13.20 5.79
C ILE A 173 6.67 -13.10 6.04
N PHE A 174 7.38 -12.40 5.17
CA PHE A 174 8.83 -12.27 5.28
C PHE A 174 9.30 -10.89 4.85
N PHE A 175 10.18 -10.30 5.64
CA PHE A 175 11.08 -9.23 5.21
C PHE A 175 12.39 -9.36 5.99
N GLY A 176 13.51 -9.37 5.29
CA GLY A 176 14.79 -9.65 5.95
C GLY A 176 15.95 -9.79 4.98
N GLU A 177 17.13 -10.05 5.54
CA GLU A 177 18.32 -10.40 4.78
C GLU A 177 18.14 -11.73 4.02
N LYS A 178 18.77 -11.82 2.85
CA LYS A 178 18.83 -13.11 2.16
C LYS A 178 19.62 -14.14 2.99
N SER A 179 19.31 -15.41 2.80
CA SER A 179 20.11 -16.48 3.40
C SER A 179 21.51 -16.49 2.78
N LEU A 180 22.55 -16.34 3.60
CA LEU A 180 23.95 -16.46 3.15
C LEU A 180 24.30 -17.88 2.70
N LEU A 181 23.50 -18.87 3.11
CA LEU A 181 23.67 -20.28 2.77
C LEU A 181 22.83 -20.69 1.54
N GLY A 182 22.09 -19.75 0.93
CA GLY A 182 21.31 -20.01 -0.29
C GLY A 182 20.04 -20.83 -0.08
N TRP A 183 19.56 -21.00 1.16
CA TRP A 183 18.31 -21.71 1.41
C TRP A 183 17.09 -20.94 0.89
N PRO A 184 16.19 -21.59 0.13
CA PRO A 184 14.96 -20.98 -0.33
C PRO A 184 13.99 -20.73 0.83
N GLY A 185 13.09 -19.76 0.68
CA GLY A 185 12.03 -19.51 1.66
C GLY A 185 12.46 -18.71 2.89
N VAL A 186 11.70 -18.79 3.98
CA VAL A 186 11.96 -18.02 5.21
C VAL A 186 13.27 -18.41 5.90
N ASN A 187 13.89 -17.47 6.61
CA ASN A 187 15.10 -17.68 7.40
C ASN A 187 15.07 -16.85 8.70
N ASN A 188 16.09 -17.01 9.54
CA ASN A 188 16.17 -16.42 10.88
C ASN A 188 16.35 -14.89 10.92
N THR A 189 16.49 -14.23 9.77
CA THR A 189 16.56 -12.76 9.68
C THR A 189 15.18 -12.11 9.49
N ASN A 190 14.13 -12.94 9.39
CA ASN A 190 12.76 -12.46 9.19
C ASN A 190 12.31 -11.54 10.34
N VAL A 191 11.90 -10.32 9.99
CA VAL A 191 11.34 -9.35 10.94
C VAL A 191 9.82 -9.43 11.07
N ILE A 192 9.14 -10.20 10.21
CA ILE A 192 7.69 -10.29 10.16
C ILE A 192 7.20 -11.52 10.92
N ASP A 193 6.22 -11.33 11.81
CA ASP A 193 5.53 -12.47 12.42
C ASP A 193 4.69 -13.17 11.33
N GLY A 194 4.75 -14.49 11.29
CA GLY A 194 4.16 -15.31 10.23
C GLY A 194 3.74 -16.66 10.77
N ASN A 195 3.33 -16.68 12.04
CA ASN A 195 3.06 -17.91 12.78
C ASN A 195 1.62 -18.41 12.63
N ASP A 196 0.66 -17.53 12.32
CA ASP A 196 -0.73 -17.84 12.00
C ASP A 196 -1.36 -16.79 11.09
N THR A 197 -2.59 -17.04 10.64
CA THR A 197 -3.36 -16.25 9.65
C THR A 197 -3.81 -14.86 10.14
N GLY A 198 -3.24 -14.33 11.23
CA GLY A 198 -3.66 -13.08 11.85
C GLY A 198 -2.52 -12.22 12.39
N ARG A 199 -1.26 -12.56 12.12
CA ARG A 199 -0.08 -11.89 12.68
C ARG A 199 0.99 -11.56 11.65
N GLU A 200 0.59 -11.26 10.42
CA GLU A 200 1.44 -10.85 9.29
C GLU A 200 1.35 -9.33 9.03
N VAL A 201 2.12 -8.78 8.07
CA VAL A 201 1.76 -7.43 7.56
C VAL A 201 0.55 -7.55 6.66
N GLN A 202 -0.57 -7.02 7.14
CA GLN A 202 -1.86 -7.28 6.54
C GLN A 202 -2.90 -6.20 6.83
N ILE A 203 -4.02 -6.28 6.12
CA ILE A 203 -5.18 -5.42 6.35
C ILE A 203 -6.28 -6.14 7.15
N ALA A 204 -6.95 -5.39 8.02
CA ALA A 204 -8.22 -5.77 8.65
C ALA A 204 -9.17 -4.57 8.66
N LEU A 205 -10.40 -4.78 8.22
CA LEU A 205 -11.39 -3.72 8.07
C LEU A 205 -12.50 -3.84 9.10
N TYR A 206 -13.05 -2.71 9.53
CA TYR A 206 -14.09 -2.62 10.54
C TYR A 206 -15.21 -1.71 10.06
N ASP A 207 -16.42 -1.99 10.57
CA ASP A 207 -17.58 -1.15 10.41
C ASP A 207 -18.16 -0.86 11.81
N PRO A 208 -18.17 0.40 12.27
CA PRO A 208 -18.65 0.75 13.60
C PRO A 208 -20.17 0.55 13.76
N ASP A 209 -20.93 0.56 12.67
CA ASP A 209 -22.36 0.25 12.71
C ASP A 209 -22.58 -1.28 12.80
N ARG A 210 -21.56 -2.08 12.48
CA ARG A 210 -21.56 -3.55 12.51
C ARG A 210 -20.41 -4.13 13.34
N SER A 211 -20.04 -3.50 14.45
CA SER A 211 -18.81 -3.83 15.19
C SER A 211 -18.81 -5.20 15.90
N ALA A 212 -19.98 -5.72 16.29
CA ALA A 212 -20.10 -6.98 17.04
C ALA A 212 -21.38 -7.76 16.70
N GLN A 213 -21.36 -9.08 16.91
CA GLN A 213 -22.56 -9.93 16.86
C GLN A 213 -23.70 -9.40 17.74
N GLY A 214 -24.94 -9.81 17.44
CA GLY A 214 -26.15 -9.33 18.11
C GLY A 214 -26.71 -8.03 17.51
N CYS A 215 -25.82 -7.14 17.07
CA CYS A 215 -26.18 -5.88 16.41
C CYS A 215 -25.61 -5.73 14.97
N ALA A 216 -24.63 -6.55 14.57
CA ALA A 216 -23.99 -6.40 13.27
C ALA A 216 -24.88 -6.72 12.08
N TRP A 217 -25.74 -7.73 12.18
CA TRP A 217 -26.62 -8.16 11.08
C TRP A 217 -27.54 -7.05 10.54
N ASN A 218 -27.98 -6.13 11.40
CA ASN A 218 -28.85 -5.01 11.05
C ASN A 218 -28.18 -3.63 11.17
N ALA A 219 -26.84 -3.57 11.24
CA ALA A 219 -26.08 -2.33 11.36
C ALA A 219 -26.53 -1.43 12.52
N SER A 220 -26.89 -2.02 13.66
CA SER A 220 -27.41 -1.28 14.82
C SER A 220 -26.38 -1.07 15.93
N CYS A 221 -25.12 -1.50 15.79
CA CYS A 221 -24.18 -1.50 16.92
C CYS A 221 -23.94 -0.11 17.51
N ARG A 222 -23.81 0.91 16.67
CA ARG A 222 -23.66 2.30 17.13
C ARG A 222 -24.93 2.87 17.76
N SER A 223 -26.11 2.53 17.22
CA SER A 223 -27.40 3.07 17.70
C SER A 223 -28.02 2.26 18.84
N ASN A 224 -27.58 1.03 19.04
CA ASN A 224 -28.05 0.08 20.05
C ASN A 224 -26.88 -0.77 20.60
N PRO A 225 -25.92 -0.14 21.28
CA PRO A 225 -24.73 -0.85 21.79
C PRO A 225 -25.07 -1.94 22.82
N GLY A 226 -26.21 -1.84 23.50
CA GLY A 226 -26.66 -2.86 24.46
C GLY A 226 -27.05 -4.21 23.82
N ALA A 227 -27.20 -4.26 22.49
CA ALA A 227 -27.41 -5.52 21.76
C ALA A 227 -26.11 -6.20 21.33
N ALA A 228 -24.95 -5.55 21.50
CA ALA A 228 -23.66 -6.11 21.14
C ALA A 228 -23.29 -7.27 22.06
N CYS A 229 -22.72 -8.32 21.47
CA CYS A 229 -22.05 -9.37 22.22
C CYS A 229 -20.82 -8.83 22.99
N PRO A 230 -20.35 -9.56 24.03
CA PRO A 230 -19.16 -9.16 24.78
C PRO A 230 -17.96 -8.90 23.88
N LEU A 231 -17.14 -7.92 24.25
CA LEU A 231 -15.91 -7.59 23.52
C LEU A 231 -14.97 -8.79 23.52
N SER A 232 -14.91 -9.46 22.38
CA SER A 232 -14.05 -10.62 22.15
C SER A 232 -13.83 -10.78 20.66
N ILE A 233 -12.60 -11.19 20.31
CA ILE A 233 -12.23 -11.56 18.95
C ILE A 233 -13.13 -12.67 18.34
N ARG A 234 -13.85 -13.42 19.19
CA ARG A 234 -14.80 -14.47 18.78
C ARG A 234 -16.14 -13.92 18.30
N TYR A 235 -16.50 -12.71 18.70
CA TYR A 235 -17.83 -12.12 18.47
C TYR A 235 -17.77 -10.82 17.66
N LEU A 236 -16.63 -10.54 17.01
CA LEU A 236 -16.52 -9.41 16.10
C LEU A 236 -17.60 -9.48 15.02
N GLY A 237 -18.10 -8.32 14.63
CA GLY A 237 -19.07 -8.19 13.56
C GLY A 237 -18.37 -8.17 12.19
N TRP A 238 -18.80 -7.26 11.30
CA TRP A 238 -18.24 -7.17 9.96
C TRP A 238 -16.72 -6.88 10.04
N ASN A 239 -15.91 -7.86 9.62
CA ASN A 239 -14.46 -7.78 9.78
C ASN A 239 -13.70 -8.63 8.73
N PRO A 240 -13.59 -8.17 7.47
CA PRO A 240 -12.69 -8.78 6.49
C PRO A 240 -11.23 -8.68 6.93
N VAL A 241 -10.50 -9.80 6.88
CA VAL A 241 -9.06 -9.87 7.24
C VAL A 241 -8.29 -10.61 6.16
N GLN A 242 -7.21 -9.99 5.68
CA GLN A 242 -6.44 -10.49 4.55
C GLN A 242 -5.91 -11.91 4.78
N GLY A 243 -5.21 -12.14 5.91
CA GLY A 243 -4.53 -13.40 6.22
C GLY A 243 -5.47 -14.60 6.31
N GLY A 244 -6.69 -14.40 6.79
CA GLY A 244 -7.64 -15.48 6.99
C GLY A 244 -8.62 -15.19 8.12
N ASN A 245 -8.93 -16.21 8.91
CA ASN A 245 -9.95 -16.09 9.95
C ASN A 245 -9.60 -16.77 11.26
N ARG A 246 -10.43 -16.54 12.28
CA ARG A 246 -10.24 -17.06 13.64
C ARG A 246 -10.28 -18.59 13.76
N CYS A 247 -10.66 -19.29 12.70
CA CYS A 247 -10.62 -20.75 12.64
C CYS A 247 -9.24 -21.26 12.16
N ASN A 248 -8.25 -20.36 12.04
CA ASN A 248 -6.92 -20.62 11.50
C ASN A 248 -6.97 -21.15 10.07
N LEU A 249 -7.88 -20.60 9.27
CA LEU A 249 -8.02 -20.89 7.85
C LEU A 249 -7.62 -19.65 7.07
N GLY A 250 -6.58 -19.79 6.26
CA GLY A 250 -6.08 -18.70 5.44
C GLY A 250 -7.00 -18.38 4.25
N SER A 251 -7.06 -17.10 3.90
CA SER A 251 -7.71 -16.65 2.67
C SER A 251 -6.93 -17.14 1.45
N GLY A 252 -7.61 -17.47 0.35
CA GLY A 252 -6.92 -17.75 -0.92
C GLY A 252 -6.62 -16.47 -1.71
N VAL A 253 -5.78 -16.58 -2.74
CA VAL A 253 -5.57 -15.55 -3.77
C VAL A 253 -6.46 -15.79 -4.99
N GLU A 254 -6.84 -14.72 -5.67
CA GLU A 254 -7.46 -14.77 -7.00
C GLU A 254 -6.40 -14.79 -8.10
N SER A 255 -5.32 -14.03 -7.92
CA SER A 255 -4.14 -14.07 -8.78
C SER A 255 -2.90 -13.56 -8.04
N VAL A 256 -1.74 -14.05 -8.47
CA VAL A 256 -0.41 -13.52 -8.11
C VAL A 256 0.42 -13.44 -9.38
N THR A 257 1.05 -12.31 -9.62
CA THR A 257 1.97 -12.11 -10.74
C THR A 257 3.26 -11.47 -10.28
N MET A 258 4.39 -12.01 -10.74
CA MET A 258 5.71 -11.45 -10.51
C MET A 258 6.37 -11.13 -11.85
N ALA A 259 6.46 -9.85 -12.19
CA ALA A 259 7.06 -9.39 -13.43
C ALA A 259 7.72 -8.02 -13.24
N ASP A 260 8.82 -7.78 -13.95
CA ASP A 260 9.47 -6.45 -14.02
C ASP A 260 9.77 -5.80 -12.66
N GLY A 261 10.16 -6.61 -11.67
CA GLY A 261 10.47 -6.12 -10.32
C GLY A 261 9.24 -5.69 -9.51
N VAL A 262 8.07 -6.23 -9.84
CA VAL A 262 6.80 -6.02 -9.14
C VAL A 262 6.18 -7.37 -8.81
N LEU A 263 5.62 -7.49 -7.60
CA LEU A 263 4.71 -8.56 -7.21
C LEU A 263 3.34 -7.96 -6.97
N ASP A 264 2.38 -8.36 -7.79
CA ASP A 264 0.98 -8.00 -7.67
C ASP A 264 0.18 -9.20 -7.19
N ALA A 265 -0.74 -8.99 -6.25
CA ALA A 265 -1.66 -10.00 -5.76
C ALA A 265 -3.07 -9.44 -5.62
N GLN A 266 -4.05 -10.23 -6.04
CA GLN A 266 -5.48 -9.94 -5.90
C GLN A 266 -6.11 -10.97 -4.98
N VAL A 267 -6.91 -10.50 -4.01
CA VAL A 267 -7.41 -11.32 -2.91
C VAL A 267 -8.84 -10.93 -2.59
N ARG A 268 -9.71 -11.91 -2.36
CA ARG A 268 -11.01 -11.72 -1.71
C ARG A 268 -10.98 -12.39 -0.34
N PRO A 269 -10.68 -11.64 0.73
CA PRO A 269 -10.40 -12.21 2.04
C PRO A 269 -11.62 -12.84 2.68
N TYR A 270 -11.38 -13.72 3.65
CA TYR A 270 -12.43 -14.18 4.55
C TYR A 270 -12.81 -13.11 5.57
N HIS A 271 -14.02 -13.21 6.10
CA HIS A 271 -14.37 -12.56 7.36
C HIS A 271 -13.64 -13.27 8.50
N TRP A 272 -13.01 -12.50 9.38
CA TRP A 272 -12.32 -13.03 10.55
C TRP A 272 -13.24 -13.85 11.44
N ASN A 273 -14.46 -13.33 11.67
CA ASN A 273 -15.54 -14.07 12.29
C ASN A 273 -16.52 -14.58 11.23
N PRO A 274 -16.54 -15.88 10.89
CA PRO A 274 -17.51 -16.42 9.93
C PRO A 274 -18.97 -16.33 10.42
N ASP A 275 -19.17 -16.15 11.73
CA ASP A 275 -20.49 -16.04 12.36
C ASP A 275 -20.94 -14.58 12.54
N TRP A 276 -20.32 -13.60 11.88
CA TRP A 276 -20.49 -12.19 12.23
C TRP A 276 -21.93 -11.66 12.17
N GLU A 277 -22.79 -12.25 11.33
CA GLU A 277 -24.22 -11.92 11.23
C GLU A 277 -25.09 -12.61 12.29
N ALA A 278 -24.52 -13.40 13.19
CA ALA A 278 -25.29 -14.07 14.23
C ALA A 278 -25.99 -13.05 15.13
N GLN A 279 -27.30 -13.27 15.35
CA GLN A 279 -28.12 -12.44 16.25
C GLN A 279 -27.88 -12.73 17.73
N SER A 280 -27.19 -13.83 18.04
CA SER A 280 -26.74 -14.22 19.38
C SER A 280 -25.24 -14.45 19.36
N CYS A 281 -24.62 -14.45 20.54
CA CYS A 281 -23.18 -14.67 20.69
C CYS A 281 -22.85 -16.15 20.45
N SER A 282 -22.56 -16.51 19.21
CA SER A 282 -22.19 -17.87 18.77
C SER A 282 -20.82 -17.85 18.11
N SER A 283 -20.08 -18.95 18.28
CA SER A 283 -18.76 -19.13 17.68
C SER A 283 -18.60 -20.48 16.99
N ASP A 284 -19.71 -21.10 16.60
CA ASP A 284 -19.80 -22.53 16.30
C ASP A 284 -19.30 -22.91 14.90
N SER A 285 -19.14 -21.93 13.99
CA SER A 285 -18.86 -22.25 12.58
C SER A 285 -17.48 -22.85 12.32
N CYS A 286 -16.50 -22.74 13.22
CA CYS A 286 -15.16 -23.28 12.94
C CYS A 286 -15.12 -24.79 12.71
N GLY A 287 -16.04 -25.54 13.34
CA GLY A 287 -16.20 -26.99 13.12
C GLY A 287 -17.06 -27.35 11.91
N VAL A 288 -17.66 -26.37 11.22
CA VAL A 288 -18.63 -26.57 10.15
C VAL A 288 -17.98 -26.25 8.81
N SER A 289 -17.73 -27.28 8.02
CA SER A 289 -17.11 -27.15 6.68
C SER A 289 -17.92 -26.22 5.78
N GLY A 290 -17.26 -25.23 5.19
CA GLY A 290 -17.86 -24.25 4.30
C GLY A 290 -18.27 -22.98 5.03
N ALA A 291 -19.00 -23.10 6.14
CA ALA A 291 -19.36 -21.95 6.99
C ALA A 291 -18.11 -21.29 7.60
N ASN A 292 -17.09 -22.08 7.93
CA ASN A 292 -15.78 -21.59 8.38
C ASN A 292 -14.93 -20.86 7.32
N ARG A 293 -15.44 -20.65 6.09
CA ARG A 293 -14.73 -19.99 4.98
C ARG A 293 -15.59 -18.90 4.34
N LEU A 294 -16.25 -18.10 5.18
CA LEU A 294 -17.11 -17.02 4.72
C LEU A 294 -16.26 -15.94 4.03
N GLN A 295 -16.36 -15.87 2.71
CA GLN A 295 -15.67 -14.88 1.90
C GLN A 295 -16.35 -13.51 2.02
N SER A 296 -15.55 -12.47 2.14
CA SER A 296 -16.03 -11.08 2.18
C SER A 296 -16.36 -10.55 0.79
N GLU A 297 -17.15 -9.49 0.80
CA GLU A 297 -17.54 -8.64 -0.30
C GLU A 297 -16.52 -7.54 -0.62
N VAL A 298 -15.34 -7.62 -0.01
CA VAL A 298 -14.21 -6.74 -0.27
C VAL A 298 -13.20 -7.47 -1.15
N GLN A 299 -12.61 -6.75 -2.09
CA GLN A 299 -11.44 -7.20 -2.81
C GLN A 299 -10.25 -6.32 -2.41
N TYR A 300 -9.10 -6.96 -2.26
CA TYR A 300 -7.84 -6.31 -1.96
C TYR A 300 -6.84 -6.56 -3.08
N ASN A 301 -6.22 -5.50 -3.59
CA ASN A 301 -5.11 -5.57 -4.52
C ASN A 301 -3.85 -5.06 -3.80
N GLN A 302 -2.84 -5.91 -3.70
CA GLN A 302 -1.52 -5.60 -3.17
C GLN A 302 -0.52 -5.50 -4.30
N ARG A 303 0.31 -4.47 -4.26
CA ARG A 303 1.46 -4.35 -5.14
C ARG A 303 2.72 -4.07 -4.32
N LEU A 304 3.72 -4.92 -4.47
CA LEU A 304 5.01 -4.83 -3.80
C LEU A 304 6.11 -4.55 -4.83
N ARG A 305 7.00 -3.62 -4.51
CA ARG A 305 8.25 -3.44 -5.26
C ARG A 305 9.34 -2.81 -4.41
N PHE A 306 10.59 -3.18 -4.67
CA PHE A 306 11.72 -2.46 -4.10
C PHE A 306 11.84 -1.08 -4.78
N VAL A 307 11.98 -0.05 -3.95
CA VAL A 307 12.31 1.35 -4.35
C VAL A 307 13.70 1.78 -3.84
N GLY A 308 14.36 0.88 -3.12
CA GLY A 308 15.77 0.91 -2.73
C GLY A 308 16.10 -0.43 -2.06
N SER A 309 17.36 -0.78 -1.84
CA SER A 309 17.70 -2.13 -1.31
C SER A 309 16.98 -2.46 0.01
N HIS A 310 16.84 -1.46 0.88
CA HIS A 310 16.22 -1.59 2.20
C HIS A 310 14.74 -1.20 2.23
N VAL A 311 14.16 -0.75 1.11
CA VAL A 311 12.84 -0.10 1.09
C VAL A 311 11.92 -0.79 0.09
N VAL A 312 10.79 -1.28 0.60
CA VAL A 312 9.72 -1.85 -0.21
C VAL A 312 8.50 -0.94 -0.16
N GLU A 313 8.05 -0.49 -1.32
CA GLU A 313 6.75 0.14 -1.47
C GLU A 313 5.65 -0.93 -1.42
N VAL A 314 4.67 -0.70 -0.56
CA VAL A 314 3.45 -1.50 -0.40
C VAL A 314 2.28 -0.63 -0.83
N GLN A 315 1.82 -0.81 -2.06
CA GLN A 315 0.60 -0.19 -2.55
C GLN A 315 -0.59 -1.12 -2.25
N MET A 316 -1.63 -0.52 -1.67
CA MET A 316 -2.82 -1.19 -1.17
C MET A 316 -4.04 -0.56 -1.80
N GLU A 317 -4.91 -1.39 -2.37
CA GLU A 317 -6.20 -0.97 -2.88
C GLU A 317 -7.30 -1.87 -2.32
N VAL A 318 -8.33 -1.26 -1.76
CA VAL A 318 -9.51 -1.93 -1.20
C VAL A 318 -10.72 -1.52 -2.00
N ILE A 319 -11.42 -2.50 -2.56
CA ILE A 319 -12.61 -2.30 -3.39
C ILE A 319 -13.80 -2.94 -2.68
N ASN A 320 -14.86 -2.16 -2.45
CA ASN A 320 -16.14 -2.71 -2.03
C ASN A 320 -16.88 -3.24 -3.24
N LEU A 321 -17.23 -4.52 -3.25
CA LEU A 321 -18.00 -5.12 -4.35
C LEU A 321 -19.51 -5.08 -4.10
N SER A 322 -19.95 -4.52 -2.97
CA SER A 322 -21.33 -4.53 -2.51
C SER A 322 -22.03 -3.18 -2.61
N GLU A 323 -23.36 -3.23 -2.48
CA GLU A 323 -24.25 -2.07 -2.35
C GLU A 323 -24.23 -1.45 -0.94
N VAL A 324 -23.53 -2.08 0.02
CA VAL A 324 -23.50 -1.63 1.42
C VAL A 324 -22.30 -0.72 1.63
N SER A 325 -22.55 0.49 2.12
CA SER A 325 -21.46 1.37 2.55
C SER A 325 -21.09 1.08 4.01
N HIS A 326 -19.81 1.17 4.34
CA HIS A 326 -19.29 1.04 5.69
C HIS A 326 -18.83 2.41 6.20
N ALA A 327 -19.25 2.75 7.43
CA ALA A 327 -18.98 4.05 8.01
C ALA A 327 -17.49 4.24 8.34
N VAL A 328 -17.06 5.51 8.41
CA VAL A 328 -15.69 5.87 8.77
C VAL A 328 -15.37 5.37 10.18
N THR A 329 -14.24 4.68 10.30
CA THR A 329 -13.63 4.24 11.57
C THR A 329 -12.13 4.07 11.39
N LEU A 330 -11.41 3.85 12.49
CA LEU A 330 -10.03 3.38 12.46
C LEU A 330 -9.97 2.00 11.80
N GLN A 331 -9.09 1.85 10.82
CA GLN A 331 -8.83 0.61 10.10
C GLN A 331 -7.42 0.09 10.40
N GLU A 332 -7.22 -1.23 10.30
CA GLU A 332 -5.88 -1.83 10.25
C GLU A 332 -5.42 -1.86 8.80
N PHE A 333 -4.59 -0.89 8.38
CA PHE A 333 -4.35 -0.66 6.95
C PHE A 333 -2.95 -0.14 6.58
N PRO A 334 -1.91 -0.99 6.50
CA PRO A 334 -1.86 -2.33 7.08
C PRO A 334 -1.36 -2.23 8.53
N THR A 335 -1.55 -3.28 9.31
CA THR A 335 -0.85 -3.44 10.59
C THR A 335 0.49 -4.13 10.34
N LEU A 336 1.58 -3.63 10.93
CA LEU A 336 2.89 -4.27 10.91
C LEU A 336 3.05 -5.15 12.16
N TYR A 337 2.89 -6.46 12.00
CA TYR A 337 3.24 -7.45 13.02
C TYR A 337 4.68 -7.90 12.86
N ALA A 338 5.44 -7.87 13.95
CA ALA A 338 6.86 -8.18 13.96
C ALA A 338 7.20 -9.32 14.92
N THR A 339 8.28 -10.02 14.60
CA THR A 339 8.78 -11.14 15.37
C THR A 339 9.16 -10.75 16.81
N TRP A 340 9.07 -11.72 17.72
CA TRP A 340 9.32 -11.52 19.16
C TRP A 340 10.43 -12.44 19.68
N GLY A 341 11.21 -13.07 18.80
CA GLY A 341 12.31 -13.97 19.17
C GLY A 341 12.01 -15.46 19.04
N ASP A 342 10.80 -15.83 18.63
CA ASP A 342 10.43 -17.23 18.44
C ASP A 342 11.14 -17.87 17.24
N GLY A 343 11.41 -19.17 17.31
CA GLY A 343 12.03 -19.90 16.20
C GLY A 343 13.40 -19.36 15.75
N ASN A 344 14.16 -18.73 16.65
CA ASN A 344 15.43 -18.02 16.38
C ASN A 344 15.30 -16.78 15.47
N THR A 345 14.11 -16.20 15.34
CA THR A 345 13.93 -14.89 14.70
C THR A 345 14.41 -13.76 15.62
N PRO A 346 14.56 -12.52 15.14
CA PRO A 346 14.85 -11.37 16.00
C PRO A 346 13.73 -11.11 17.02
N ASP A 347 14.08 -10.63 18.21
CA ASP A 347 13.12 -10.13 19.19
C ASP A 347 12.92 -8.62 18.99
N LEU A 348 11.85 -8.22 18.32
CA LEU A 348 11.56 -6.84 17.92
C LEU A 348 10.56 -6.13 18.87
N ARG A 349 10.77 -6.26 20.17
CA ARG A 349 9.92 -5.65 21.21
C ARG A 349 10.11 -4.15 21.45
N VAL A 350 11.12 -3.51 20.87
CA VAL A 350 11.37 -2.08 21.10
C VAL A 350 10.63 -1.26 20.07
N ILE A 351 9.49 -0.65 20.46
CA ILE A 351 8.75 0.28 19.61
C ILE A 351 9.35 1.68 19.74
N MET A 352 9.68 2.28 18.61
CA MET A 352 10.35 3.57 18.49
C MET A 352 9.49 4.54 17.66
N ASP A 353 9.42 5.78 18.11
CA ASP A 353 8.93 6.88 17.26
C ASP A 353 10.03 7.40 16.32
N SER A 354 9.65 8.39 15.50
CA SER A 354 10.51 9.03 14.52
C SER A 354 11.56 9.99 15.10
N GLU A 355 11.49 10.31 16.40
CA GLU A 355 12.44 11.19 17.10
C GLU A 355 13.49 10.40 17.89
N GLY A 356 13.34 9.08 17.98
CA GLY A 356 14.28 8.19 18.65
C GLY A 356 13.88 7.88 20.09
N ASN A 357 12.64 8.22 20.47
CA ASN A 357 12.10 7.83 21.77
C ASN A 357 11.53 6.42 21.67
N GLN A 358 11.76 5.65 22.73
CA GLN A 358 11.10 4.37 22.90
C GLN A 358 9.71 4.60 23.49
N ILE A 359 8.71 3.96 22.91
CA ILE A 359 7.32 4.04 23.36
C ILE A 359 7.05 2.87 24.32
N PRO A 360 6.77 3.14 25.61
CA PRO A 360 6.40 2.08 26.54
C PRO A 360 4.94 1.69 26.28
N ILE A 361 4.70 0.47 25.82
CA ILE A 361 3.37 -0.11 25.65
C ILE A 361 2.90 -0.68 26.99
N ASP A 362 2.30 0.17 27.80
CA ASP A 362 2.08 -0.06 29.24
C ASP A 362 0.61 0.01 29.67
N GLN A 363 -0.33 0.26 28.74
CA GLN A 363 -1.75 0.29 29.07
C GLN A 363 -2.34 -1.11 28.93
N PRO A 364 -2.92 -1.69 29.99
CA PRO A 364 -3.54 -3.01 29.90
C PRO A 364 -4.78 -2.95 28.99
N ALA A 365 -4.94 -3.98 28.17
CA ALA A 365 -6.13 -4.30 27.39
C ALA A 365 -6.74 -5.63 27.91
N ASN A 366 -7.58 -6.26 27.10
CA ASN A 366 -8.09 -7.61 27.35
C ASN A 366 -7.02 -8.70 27.10
N ASP A 367 -7.25 -9.91 27.62
CA ASP A 367 -6.48 -11.12 27.30
C ASP A 367 -4.96 -11.05 27.58
N GLY A 368 -4.57 -10.16 28.50
CA GLY A 368 -3.18 -9.90 28.90
C GLY A 368 -2.38 -9.09 27.88
N PHE A 369 -3.05 -8.44 26.94
CA PHE A 369 -2.44 -7.52 25.98
C PHE A 369 -2.12 -6.19 26.64
N PHE A 370 -1.11 -5.52 26.08
CA PHE A 370 -0.83 -4.12 26.35
C PHE A 370 -0.92 -3.34 25.05
N TRP A 371 -1.36 -2.10 25.15
CA TRP A 371 -1.50 -1.21 24.01
C TRP A 371 -1.12 0.22 24.37
N LYS A 372 -0.96 1.05 23.35
CA LYS A 372 -0.80 2.50 23.50
C LYS A 372 -1.04 3.23 22.19
N GLU A 373 -1.77 4.34 22.24
CA GLU A 373 -1.70 5.36 21.20
C GLU A 373 -0.53 6.31 21.45
N PHE A 374 0.15 6.69 20.38
CA PHE A 374 1.26 7.66 20.42
C PHE A 374 1.34 8.44 19.12
N ASP A 375 1.93 9.63 19.17
CA ASP A 375 2.25 10.41 17.98
C ASP A 375 3.72 10.18 17.58
N SER A 376 3.95 10.11 16.27
CA SER A 376 5.27 10.06 15.67
C SER A 376 5.40 11.18 14.64
N PRO A 377 6.10 12.29 14.96
CA PRO A 377 6.11 13.52 14.14
C PRO A 377 6.54 13.36 12.68
N GLY A 378 7.47 12.44 12.41
CA GLY A 378 7.97 12.09 11.08
C GLY A 378 7.04 11.22 10.24
N GLY A 379 5.89 10.78 10.78
CA GLY A 379 4.92 9.98 10.01
C GLY A 379 5.32 8.52 9.82
N TRP A 380 6.34 8.03 10.55
CA TRP A 380 6.79 6.64 10.57
C TRP A 380 7.04 6.16 12.00
N ALA A 381 7.00 4.85 12.22
CA ALA A 381 7.40 4.22 13.47
C ALA A 381 8.15 2.91 13.17
N ALA A 382 8.91 2.41 14.14
CA ALA A 382 9.72 1.20 13.96
C ALA A 382 9.66 0.24 15.15
N LEU A 383 9.77 -1.05 14.85
CA LEU A 383 10.02 -2.13 15.78
C LEU A 383 11.48 -2.56 15.65
N GLN A 384 12.19 -2.59 16.77
CA GLN A 384 13.63 -2.81 16.83
C GLN A 384 13.96 -3.89 17.86
N ASN A 385 15.12 -4.52 17.67
CA ASN A 385 15.73 -5.29 18.75
C ASN A 385 16.27 -4.38 19.87
N THR A 386 16.72 -4.99 20.96
CA THR A 386 17.15 -4.26 22.16
C THR A 386 18.32 -3.31 21.86
N GLU A 387 19.25 -3.72 20.99
CA GLU A 387 20.42 -2.96 20.57
C GLU A 387 20.09 -1.89 19.50
N ARG A 388 18.89 -1.90 18.93
CA ARG A 388 18.43 -1.01 17.85
C ARG A 388 19.29 -1.07 16.58
N ASN A 389 19.91 -2.23 16.34
CA ASN A 389 20.78 -2.46 15.19
C ASN A 389 20.12 -3.30 14.09
N TYR A 390 18.93 -3.85 14.35
CA TYR A 390 18.13 -4.59 13.37
C TYR A 390 16.64 -4.54 13.72
N GLY A 391 15.80 -4.40 12.70
CA GLY A 391 14.35 -4.32 12.84
C GLY A 391 13.68 -3.80 11.58
N VAL A 392 12.42 -3.37 11.73
CA VAL A 392 11.56 -2.94 10.63
C VAL A 392 10.80 -1.68 10.98
N GLY A 393 10.65 -0.79 10.00
CA GLY A 393 9.87 0.44 10.10
C GLY A 393 8.79 0.50 9.03
N ILE A 394 7.74 1.26 9.32
CA ILE A 394 6.68 1.57 8.36
C ILE A 394 6.47 3.08 8.29
N TYR A 395 6.45 3.62 7.08
CA TYR A 395 6.11 5.02 6.77
C TYR A 395 4.91 5.02 5.83
N TYR A 396 3.89 5.82 6.12
CA TYR A 396 2.73 5.96 5.23
C TYR A 396 2.91 7.18 4.35
N GLU A 397 2.63 7.05 3.04
CA GLU A 397 2.86 8.14 2.09
C GLU A 397 2.04 9.39 2.43
N ASN A 398 0.82 9.23 2.96
CA ASN A 398 0.00 10.35 3.42
C ASN A 398 0.48 10.98 4.74
N ARG A 399 1.63 10.53 5.27
CA ARG A 399 2.36 11.12 6.40
C ARG A 399 1.55 11.23 7.69
N LEU A 400 0.63 10.29 7.92
CA LEU A 400 -0.14 10.19 9.17
C LEU A 400 0.81 10.04 10.37
N ARG A 401 0.58 10.86 11.39
CA ARG A 401 1.44 10.93 12.59
C ARG A 401 0.94 10.13 13.77
N GLY A 402 -0.35 9.84 13.83
CA GLY A 402 -0.92 9.06 14.93
C GLY A 402 -0.65 7.58 14.70
N TYR A 403 -0.16 6.89 15.71
CA TYR A 403 0.10 5.46 15.72
C TYR A 403 -0.54 4.78 16.92
N GLN A 404 -0.73 3.47 16.80
CA GLN A 404 -1.09 2.59 17.89
C GLN A 404 -0.14 1.40 17.90
N GLY A 405 0.39 1.05 19.06
CA GLY A 405 1.23 -0.13 19.27
C GLY A 405 0.56 -1.12 20.20
N TRP A 406 0.74 -2.42 19.95
CA TRP A 406 0.25 -3.50 20.80
C TRP A 406 1.35 -4.52 21.06
N GLN A 407 1.36 -5.08 22.27
CA GLN A 407 2.33 -6.08 22.68
C GLN A 407 1.69 -7.13 23.57
N LYS A 408 2.16 -8.37 23.40
CA LYS A 408 2.06 -9.41 24.41
C LYS A 408 3.38 -10.14 24.48
N TYR A 409 4.00 -10.06 25.66
CA TYR A 409 5.30 -10.68 25.88
C TYR A 409 5.25 -12.16 25.54
N GLY A 410 6.20 -12.61 24.71
CA GLY A 410 6.26 -14.00 24.27
C GLY A 410 5.20 -14.41 23.23
N VAL A 411 4.51 -13.45 22.60
CA VAL A 411 3.43 -13.78 21.64
C VAL A 411 3.45 -12.91 20.38
N PHE A 412 3.48 -11.58 20.50
CA PHE A 412 3.56 -10.69 19.34
C PHE A 412 3.96 -9.25 19.72
N ASN A 413 4.44 -8.51 18.72
CA ASN A 413 4.58 -7.06 18.74
C ASN A 413 3.94 -6.50 17.47
N ASN A 414 3.20 -5.40 17.55
CA ASN A 414 2.74 -4.72 16.35
C ASN A 414 2.72 -3.20 16.49
N ILE A 415 2.69 -2.53 15.33
CA ILE A 415 2.35 -1.12 15.20
C ILE A 415 1.45 -0.92 13.99
N ARG A 416 0.60 0.11 14.04
CA ARG A 416 -0.22 0.57 12.91
C ARG A 416 -0.41 2.08 12.97
N SER A 417 -0.54 2.71 11.82
CA SER A 417 -1.03 4.09 11.77
C SER A 417 -2.50 4.16 12.19
N ARG A 418 -2.90 5.28 12.78
CA ARG A 418 -4.29 5.59 13.14
C ARG A 418 -5.07 6.04 11.90
N PHE A 419 -5.19 5.13 10.92
CA PHE A 419 -5.76 5.42 9.62
C PHE A 419 -7.29 5.32 9.63
N HIS A 420 -7.97 6.46 9.52
CA HIS A 420 -9.43 6.52 9.49
C HIS A 420 -9.95 6.64 8.06
N PHE A 421 -10.81 5.71 7.66
CA PHE A 421 -11.61 5.83 6.45
C PHE A 421 -12.86 4.94 6.52
N GLY A 422 -13.85 5.31 5.72
CA GLY A 422 -15.03 4.48 5.45
C GLY A 422 -14.92 3.91 4.04
N LEU A 423 -15.82 3.00 3.70
CA LEU A 423 -15.80 2.33 2.42
C LEU A 423 -17.18 2.44 1.77
N ALA A 424 -17.32 3.36 0.81
CA ALA A 424 -18.58 3.55 0.10
C ALA A 424 -19.00 2.29 -0.67
N ALA A 425 -20.29 2.14 -0.94
CA ALA A 425 -20.81 1.13 -1.86
C ALA A 425 -20.13 1.27 -3.22
N HIS A 426 -19.59 0.18 -3.77
CA HIS A 426 -18.75 0.19 -4.98
C HIS A 426 -17.56 1.15 -4.94
N GLY A 427 -17.18 1.60 -3.75
CA GLY A 427 -16.09 2.53 -3.51
C GLY A 427 -14.74 1.84 -3.54
N THR A 428 -13.70 2.62 -3.78
CA THR A 428 -12.31 2.17 -3.74
C THR A 428 -11.52 3.10 -2.85
N VAL A 429 -10.65 2.53 -2.03
CA VAL A 429 -9.65 3.24 -1.23
C VAL A 429 -8.27 2.76 -1.66
N ARG A 430 -7.34 3.69 -1.88
CA ARG A 430 -5.95 3.41 -2.22
C ARG A 430 -5.02 4.13 -1.27
N ALA A 431 -3.99 3.42 -0.79
CA ALA A 431 -2.90 4.01 -0.04
C ALA A 431 -1.56 3.37 -0.41
N ARG A 432 -0.49 4.03 0.00
CA ARG A 432 0.88 3.53 -0.09
C ARG A 432 1.56 3.61 1.26
N ALA A 433 2.29 2.57 1.60
CA ALA A 433 3.19 2.53 2.72
C ALA A 433 4.57 2.04 2.26
N TYR A 434 5.59 2.31 3.05
CA TYR A 434 6.96 1.93 2.78
C TYR A 434 7.49 1.14 3.97
N LEU A 435 7.82 -0.13 3.74
CA LEU A 435 8.53 -0.95 4.71
C LEU A 435 10.03 -0.72 4.58
N MET A 436 10.69 -0.49 5.70
CA MET A 436 12.11 -0.20 5.76
C MET A 436 12.81 -1.16 6.71
N LEU A 437 13.89 -1.81 6.24
CA LEU A 437 14.63 -2.79 7.02
C LEU A 437 15.97 -2.24 7.51
N GLY A 438 16.34 -2.51 8.76
CA GLY A 438 17.69 -2.30 9.26
C GLY A 438 17.74 -1.75 10.69
N SER A 439 18.89 -1.17 11.04
CA SER A 439 19.05 -0.46 12.30
C SER A 439 18.11 0.74 12.40
N TYR A 440 17.82 1.21 13.61
CA TYR A 440 17.04 2.42 13.79
C TYR A 440 17.64 3.62 13.03
N ALA A 441 18.96 3.75 13.02
CA ALA A 441 19.65 4.82 12.28
C ALA A 441 19.47 4.69 10.76
N THR A 442 19.51 3.46 10.23
CA THR A 442 19.24 3.17 8.81
C THR A 442 17.80 3.55 8.46
N ILE A 443 16.83 3.07 9.22
CA ILE A 443 15.40 3.35 8.98
C ILE A 443 15.12 4.85 9.09
N SER A 444 15.68 5.52 10.10
CA SER A 444 15.53 6.98 10.27
C SER A 444 16.06 7.76 9.05
N GLY A 445 17.22 7.37 8.51
CA GLY A 445 17.77 7.99 7.30
C GLY A 445 16.89 7.76 6.07
N LEU A 446 16.45 6.52 5.85
CA LEU A 446 15.56 6.16 4.73
C LEU A 446 14.21 6.88 4.82
N ALA A 447 13.62 6.94 6.01
CA ALA A 447 12.37 7.64 6.23
C ALA A 447 12.50 9.15 6.02
N ALA A 448 13.63 9.75 6.44
CA ALA A 448 13.90 11.16 6.20
C ALA A 448 14.08 11.47 4.71
N GLU A 449 14.71 10.57 3.95
CA GLU A 449 14.80 10.68 2.49
C GLU A 449 13.41 10.61 1.86
N LEU A 450 12.63 9.56 2.15
CA LEU A 450 11.24 9.43 1.67
C LEU A 450 10.40 10.68 1.99
N ASP A 451 10.40 11.11 3.25
CA ASP A 451 9.63 12.27 3.69
C ASP A 451 10.01 13.55 2.94
N ALA A 452 11.28 13.71 2.55
CA ALA A 452 11.80 14.91 1.88
C ALA A 452 11.73 14.87 0.35
N THR A 453 11.63 13.70 -0.28
CA THR A 453 11.79 13.57 -1.74
C THR A 453 10.59 12.99 -2.47
N LEU A 454 9.53 12.57 -1.78
CA LEU A 454 8.31 12.11 -2.45
C LEU A 454 7.68 13.28 -3.21
N PRO A 455 7.58 13.21 -4.55
CA PRO A 455 6.98 14.30 -5.32
C PRO A 455 5.45 14.26 -5.32
N PRO A 456 4.78 15.39 -5.62
CA PRO A 456 3.35 15.43 -5.88
C PRO A 456 2.91 14.42 -6.95
N PHE A 457 1.66 13.97 -6.86
CA PHE A 457 1.00 13.18 -7.90
C PHE A 457 -0.43 13.66 -8.10
N GLY A 458 -1.03 13.37 -9.25
CA GLY A 458 -2.34 13.93 -9.57
C GLY A 458 -2.85 13.56 -10.94
N ALA A 459 -3.92 14.23 -11.35
CA ALA A 459 -4.48 14.09 -12.68
C ALA A 459 -5.02 15.42 -13.21
N LEU A 460 -5.00 15.54 -14.54
CA LEU A 460 -5.77 16.53 -15.26
C LEU A 460 -7.06 15.83 -15.75
N ASP A 461 -8.23 16.26 -15.29
CA ASP A 461 -9.50 15.63 -15.66
C ASP A 461 -10.01 16.20 -17.00
N SER A 462 -9.91 17.52 -17.17
CA SER A 462 -10.31 18.23 -18.39
C SER A 462 -9.27 19.28 -18.80
N PRO A 463 -8.95 19.42 -20.09
CA PRO A 463 -9.52 18.70 -21.23
C PRO A 463 -9.10 17.22 -21.26
N LEU A 464 -9.85 16.38 -21.98
CA LEU A 464 -9.44 15.00 -22.26
C LEU A 464 -8.26 14.97 -23.24
N GLY A 465 -7.56 13.83 -23.30
CA GLY A 465 -6.52 13.62 -24.30
C GLY A 465 -7.11 13.75 -25.70
N ASP A 466 -6.34 14.34 -26.61
CA ASP A 466 -6.70 14.60 -28.00
C ASP A 466 -7.90 15.55 -28.19
N ALA A 467 -8.26 16.32 -27.17
CA ALA A 467 -9.31 17.33 -27.29
C ALA A 467 -8.88 18.49 -28.20
N THR A 468 -9.83 18.99 -28.99
CA THR A 468 -9.68 20.24 -29.74
C THR A 468 -10.10 21.43 -28.89
N VAL A 469 -9.24 22.45 -28.78
CA VAL A 469 -9.45 23.67 -28.02
C VAL A 469 -9.21 24.90 -28.91
N SER A 470 -9.90 26.01 -28.64
CA SER A 470 -9.75 27.25 -29.43
C SER A 470 -9.99 28.48 -28.54
N GLY A 471 -9.32 29.59 -28.85
CA GLY A 471 -9.42 30.86 -28.14
C GLY A 471 -8.97 30.78 -26.67
N SER A 472 -9.85 30.29 -25.79
CA SER A 472 -9.56 29.98 -24.39
C SER A 472 -10.30 28.71 -24.00
N PHE A 473 -9.68 27.89 -23.16
CA PHE A 473 -10.31 26.67 -22.65
C PHE A 473 -10.31 26.66 -21.12
N SER A 474 -11.28 25.95 -20.54
CA SER A 474 -11.32 25.65 -19.11
C SER A 474 -10.59 24.35 -18.83
N PHE A 475 -9.93 24.26 -17.68
CA PHE A 475 -9.28 23.05 -17.22
C PHE A 475 -9.58 22.83 -15.74
N HIS A 476 -9.54 21.57 -15.32
CA HIS A 476 -9.60 21.19 -13.91
C HIS A 476 -9.00 19.81 -13.68
N GLY A 477 -8.59 19.56 -12.44
CA GLY A 477 -8.01 18.30 -12.02
C GLY A 477 -7.81 18.28 -10.51
N TRP A 478 -6.92 17.42 -10.05
CA TRP A 478 -6.55 17.28 -8.64
C TRP A 478 -5.09 16.94 -8.49
N VAL A 479 -4.53 17.25 -7.32
CA VAL A 479 -3.15 16.94 -6.97
C VAL A 479 -3.02 16.72 -5.47
N LEU A 480 -2.20 15.74 -5.11
CA LEU A 480 -1.90 15.32 -3.74
C LEU A 480 -0.39 15.27 -3.53
N ASP A 481 -0.01 15.40 -2.27
CA ASP A 481 1.36 15.29 -1.80
C ASP A 481 1.40 14.94 -0.30
N ASN A 482 2.45 14.26 0.18
CA ASN A 482 2.60 13.85 1.58
C ASN A 482 2.63 15.04 2.57
N LYS A 483 3.07 16.21 2.12
CA LYS A 483 3.16 17.46 2.91
C LYS A 483 2.28 18.58 2.35
N GLY A 484 1.46 18.26 1.36
CA GLY A 484 0.57 19.20 0.71
C GLY A 484 1.27 19.99 -0.39
N VAL A 485 0.46 20.46 -1.32
CA VAL A 485 0.91 21.11 -2.54
C VAL A 485 0.91 22.63 -2.34
N SER A 486 1.99 23.27 -2.77
CA SER A 486 2.19 24.73 -2.63
C SER A 486 1.82 25.49 -3.90
N SER A 487 2.00 24.90 -5.09
CA SER A 487 1.59 25.53 -6.34
C SER A 487 1.30 24.53 -7.46
N VAL A 488 0.46 24.95 -8.40
CA VAL A 488 0.16 24.23 -9.65
C VAL A 488 0.35 25.18 -10.82
N ARG A 489 0.97 24.68 -11.90
CA ARG A 489 1.11 25.38 -13.18
C ARG A 489 0.56 24.52 -14.30
N LEU A 490 -0.16 25.16 -15.22
CA LEU A 490 -0.51 24.57 -16.50
C LEU A 490 0.51 25.02 -17.54
N LEU A 491 1.05 24.09 -18.31
CA LEU A 491 2.07 24.34 -19.31
C LEU A 491 1.60 23.84 -20.68
N ILE A 492 1.96 24.57 -21.73
CA ILE A 492 1.85 24.14 -23.12
C ILE A 492 3.27 24.05 -23.68
N ASP A 493 3.67 22.86 -24.12
CA ASP A 493 5.04 22.53 -24.59
C ASP A 493 6.13 22.99 -23.61
N GLY A 494 5.91 22.78 -22.30
CA GLY A 494 6.83 23.21 -21.24
C GLY A 494 6.82 24.71 -20.91
N ALA A 495 6.03 25.53 -21.61
CA ALA A 495 5.86 26.95 -21.29
C ALA A 495 4.63 27.18 -20.39
N PRO A 496 4.75 27.85 -19.23
CA PRO A 496 3.62 28.08 -18.33
C PRO A 496 2.60 29.04 -18.95
N VAL A 497 1.34 28.61 -19.00
CA VAL A 497 0.20 29.38 -19.56
C VAL A 497 -0.84 29.76 -18.53
N ALA A 498 -0.89 29.08 -17.38
CA ALA A 498 -1.76 29.43 -16.26
C ALA A 498 -1.18 28.93 -14.92
N ALA A 499 -1.59 29.56 -13.82
CA ALA A 499 -1.27 29.15 -12.45
C ALA A 499 -2.57 29.16 -11.61
N PRO A 500 -3.37 28.08 -11.67
CA PRO A 500 -4.62 28.00 -10.91
C PRO A 500 -4.38 27.99 -9.40
N SER A 501 -5.36 28.43 -8.62
CA SER A 501 -5.40 28.17 -7.18
C SER A 501 -5.75 26.71 -6.90
N LEU A 502 -5.26 26.22 -5.77
CA LEU A 502 -5.56 24.89 -5.23
C LEU A 502 -6.59 25.04 -4.09
N ASP A 503 -7.84 25.25 -4.49
CA ASP A 503 -8.96 25.62 -3.61
C ASP A 503 -10.26 24.87 -3.93
N GLN A 504 -10.24 23.94 -4.89
CA GLN A 504 -11.43 23.21 -5.29
C GLN A 504 -11.61 21.97 -4.42
N ASN A 505 -12.83 21.77 -3.91
CA ASN A 505 -13.16 20.60 -3.11
C ASN A 505 -13.36 19.37 -4.01
N ARG A 506 -12.64 18.28 -3.70
CA ARG A 506 -12.69 17.00 -4.41
C ARG A 506 -12.91 15.84 -3.43
N PRO A 507 -14.12 15.71 -2.88
CA PRO A 507 -14.42 14.66 -1.91
C PRO A 507 -14.29 13.25 -2.51
N ASP A 508 -14.48 13.11 -3.83
CA ASP A 508 -14.23 11.87 -4.55
C ASP A 508 -12.76 11.43 -4.47
N VAL A 509 -11.82 12.37 -4.64
CA VAL A 509 -10.38 12.12 -4.52
C VAL A 509 -10.01 11.78 -3.08
N CYS A 510 -10.60 12.48 -2.11
CA CYS A 510 -10.36 12.22 -0.68
C CYS A 510 -10.89 10.88 -0.18
N LEU A 511 -12.02 10.42 -0.73
CA LEU A 511 -12.54 9.10 -0.44
C LEU A 511 -11.64 8.02 -1.06
N PHE A 512 -11.06 8.29 -2.25
CA PHE A 512 -10.14 7.37 -2.90
C PHE A 512 -8.74 7.36 -2.26
N TYR A 513 -8.22 8.52 -1.85
CA TYR A 513 -6.91 8.69 -1.21
C TYR A 513 -7.06 9.35 0.17
N PRO A 514 -7.52 8.61 1.19
CA PRO A 514 -7.75 9.18 2.50
C PRO A 514 -6.45 9.55 3.23
N GLY A 515 -6.53 10.56 4.09
CA GLY A 515 -5.47 10.95 5.01
C GLY A 515 -4.41 11.90 4.46
N TYR A 516 -4.43 12.24 3.17
CA TYR A 516 -3.52 13.26 2.62
C TYR A 516 -3.83 14.66 3.16
N ALA A 517 -2.78 15.47 3.26
CA ALA A 517 -2.91 16.89 3.61
C ALA A 517 -3.80 17.63 2.61
N GLN A 518 -4.46 18.70 3.08
CA GLN A 518 -5.27 19.60 2.24
C GLN A 518 -6.47 18.95 1.55
N CYS A 519 -6.94 17.79 2.01
CA CYS A 519 -8.00 17.01 1.35
C CYS A 519 -9.23 17.85 0.90
N ASP A 520 -9.65 18.81 1.72
CA ASP A 520 -10.77 19.73 1.43
C ASP A 520 -10.57 20.68 0.23
N ARG A 521 -9.35 20.77 -0.30
CA ARG A 521 -8.94 21.72 -1.34
C ARG A 521 -7.97 21.18 -2.38
N VAL A 522 -7.90 19.86 -2.58
CA VAL A 522 -6.91 19.20 -3.47
C VAL A 522 -7.18 19.40 -4.97
N GLY A 523 -8.31 19.99 -5.33
CA GLY A 523 -8.66 20.27 -6.72
C GLY A 523 -8.14 21.62 -7.20
N PHE A 524 -7.75 21.67 -8.48
CA PHE A 524 -7.43 22.92 -9.17
C PHE A 524 -8.40 23.10 -10.36
N ALA A 525 -8.71 24.35 -10.67
CA ALA A 525 -9.49 24.71 -11.85
C ALA A 525 -9.09 26.10 -12.37
N GLY A 526 -9.27 26.33 -13.67
CA GLY A 526 -8.98 27.62 -14.27
C GLY A 526 -9.32 27.70 -15.75
N SER A 527 -8.83 28.77 -16.39
CA SER A 527 -8.88 28.93 -17.83
C SER A 527 -7.54 29.43 -18.37
N ALA A 528 -7.16 28.95 -19.55
CA ALA A 528 -5.94 29.35 -20.24
C ALA A 528 -6.30 29.91 -21.63
N SER A 529 -5.59 30.96 -22.03
CA SER A 529 -5.71 31.56 -23.36
C SER A 529 -4.73 30.91 -24.35
N LEU A 530 -5.15 30.80 -25.60
CA LEU A 530 -4.38 30.26 -26.72
C LEU A 530 -3.95 31.35 -27.71
N ALA A 531 -4.07 32.64 -27.34
CA ALA A 531 -3.86 33.76 -28.28
C ALA A 531 -2.45 33.81 -28.89
N GLU A 532 -1.45 33.24 -28.22
CA GLU A 532 -0.05 33.18 -28.67
C GLU A 532 0.40 31.74 -28.97
N ILE A 533 -0.54 30.80 -29.04
CA ILE A 533 -0.28 29.38 -29.30
C ILE A 533 -0.66 29.09 -30.76
N SER A 534 0.22 28.43 -31.50
CA SER A 534 -0.03 28.06 -32.90
C SER A 534 -1.21 27.11 -33.03
N ALA A 535 -1.92 27.14 -34.15
CA ALA A 535 -2.99 26.19 -34.47
C ALA A 535 -2.44 24.81 -34.88
N CYS A 536 -1.80 24.13 -33.93
CA CYS A 536 -1.15 22.83 -34.09
C CYS A 536 -1.46 21.90 -32.91
N PRO A 537 -1.07 20.62 -32.97
CA PRO A 537 -1.12 19.77 -31.80
C PRO A 537 -0.03 20.16 -30.80
N HIS A 538 -0.37 20.22 -29.52
CA HIS A 538 0.52 20.61 -28.41
C HIS A 538 0.46 19.63 -27.23
N TRP A 539 1.55 19.55 -26.46
CA TRP A 539 1.50 18.90 -25.15
C TRP A 539 0.97 19.87 -24.10
N LEU A 540 -0.03 19.42 -23.37
CA LEU A 540 -0.60 20.07 -22.21
C LEU A 540 -0.14 19.34 -20.95
N GLU A 541 0.51 20.07 -20.05
CA GLU A 541 1.10 19.50 -18.85
C GLU A 541 0.59 20.22 -17.60
N VAL A 542 0.45 19.45 -16.53
CA VAL A 542 0.24 20.00 -15.19
C VAL A 542 1.50 19.73 -14.40
N GLU A 543 2.17 20.79 -13.95
CA GLU A 543 3.27 20.71 -13.02
C GLU A 543 2.78 21.12 -11.63
N ALA A 544 3.16 20.36 -10.61
CA ALA A 544 2.89 20.69 -9.24
C ALA A 544 4.18 20.75 -8.43
N THR A 545 4.18 21.63 -7.43
CA THR A 545 5.27 21.80 -6.46
C THR A 545 4.72 21.62 -5.05
N ASP A 546 5.37 20.82 -4.22
CA ASP A 546 4.99 20.61 -2.81
C ASP A 546 5.52 21.71 -1.86
N GLY A 547 5.31 21.52 -0.55
CA GLY A 547 5.84 22.39 0.49
C GLY A 547 7.37 22.32 0.71
N ASP A 548 8.02 21.25 0.25
CA ASP A 548 9.48 21.05 0.36
C ASP A 548 10.25 21.50 -0.90
N GLY A 549 9.52 21.84 -1.98
CA GLY A 549 10.06 22.29 -3.26
C GLY A 549 10.21 21.18 -4.30
N ASN A 550 9.78 19.94 -4.02
CA ASN A 550 9.76 18.88 -5.01
C ASN A 550 8.76 19.23 -6.10
N THR A 551 9.16 19.04 -7.36
CA THR A 551 8.37 19.43 -8.53
C THR A 551 8.20 18.25 -9.47
N ARG A 552 7.00 18.06 -10.01
CA ARG A 552 6.68 16.96 -10.93
C ARG A 552 5.64 17.37 -11.96
N ILE A 553 5.81 16.91 -13.20
CA ILE A 553 4.70 16.83 -14.15
C ILE A 553 3.77 15.71 -13.67
N VAL A 554 2.60 16.08 -13.13
CA VAL A 554 1.61 15.14 -12.58
C VAL A 554 0.62 14.64 -13.62
N ALA A 555 0.48 15.36 -14.74
CA ALA A 555 -0.33 14.94 -15.87
C ALA A 555 0.24 15.49 -17.17
N ARG A 556 0.16 14.69 -18.24
CA ARG A 556 0.52 15.09 -19.61
C ARG A 556 -0.56 14.60 -20.56
N LYS A 557 -1.05 15.48 -21.43
CA LYS A 557 -2.05 15.19 -22.47
C LYS A 557 -1.62 15.84 -23.78
N ARG A 558 -2.06 15.28 -24.90
CA ARG A 558 -2.01 15.98 -26.20
C ARG A 558 -3.32 16.72 -26.41
N ILE A 559 -3.27 17.93 -26.96
CA ILE A 559 -4.43 18.73 -27.38
C ILE A 559 -4.21 19.26 -28.80
N PHE A 560 -5.29 19.60 -29.50
CA PHE A 560 -5.26 20.23 -30.82
C PHE A 560 -5.76 21.67 -30.71
N VAL A 561 -4.94 22.66 -31.08
CA VAL A 561 -5.32 24.08 -31.07
C VAL A 561 -5.85 24.48 -32.44
N ASN A 562 -7.02 25.15 -32.47
CA ASN A 562 -7.67 25.66 -33.67
C ASN A 562 -7.91 27.17 -33.64
#